data_AF-A0A8S1J7A4-F1
#
_entry.id   AF-A0A8S1J7A4-F1
#
_cell.length_a   1.000
_cell.length_b   1.000
_cell.length_c   1.000
_cell.angle_alpha   90.00
_cell.angle_beta   90.00
_cell.angle_gamma   90.00
#
_symmetry.space_group_name_H-M   'P 1'
#
loop_
_entity.id
_entity.type
_entity.pdbx_description
1 polymer ?
#
loop_
_entity_poly.entity_id
_entity_poly.type
_entity_poly.pdbx_seq_one_letter_code
_entity_poly.pdbx_strand_id
1 'polypeptide(L)'
;MKGTGAQLGQYPAAWHSASLRSDHLRGLLSSVGEDEFFDALEAEVARLNGQFQTCAKSIISAHHSLKHVFKLWSPFNKKKVEISVCSGAEHTKVEVKTNTIAFYAGAYIKFAKDNAVAIRSMIDEHHKRYSGERGQDYLKELWQDQSGRASFLHSPLLAELAAVELAWTVSNSCASDSEDCSNESKDGEADDSDLQCPICLDTLFKPIALACGHVFCQSCLFEACGHGSQLGTAQAILSCIPSATRCPECRSDNVVAGARQLKVLSTTLQQRFPEYWFMKEQEEKDNKTALQAQSFQLKVQKMRQVLTTRARFHPSMLILD
;
A
#
# COMPACT_ATOMS: atom_id res chain seq x y z
N MET A 1 -15.07 15.58 -33.36
CA MET A 1 -15.00 16.09 -31.97
C MET A 1 -13.53 16.23 -31.62
N LYS A 2 -13.03 17.46 -31.56
CA LYS A 2 -11.60 17.76 -31.36
C LYS A 2 -11.24 17.47 -29.91
N GLY A 3 -10.22 16.63 -29.71
CA GLY A 3 -9.69 16.30 -28.39
C GLY A 3 -9.18 17.54 -27.70
N THR A 4 -9.74 17.84 -26.54
CA THR A 4 -9.17 18.79 -25.59
C THR A 4 -7.90 18.13 -25.05
N GLY A 5 -6.74 18.66 -25.45
CA GLY A 5 -5.49 18.37 -24.78
C GLY A 5 -5.62 18.85 -23.35
N ALA A 6 -5.64 17.92 -22.39
CA ALA A 6 -5.50 18.27 -20.99
C ALA A 6 -4.18 19.04 -20.83
N GLN A 7 -4.27 20.33 -20.51
CA GLN A 7 -3.12 21.14 -20.13
C GLN A 7 -2.53 20.54 -18.85
N LEU A 8 -1.22 20.27 -18.85
CA LEU A 8 -0.48 20.00 -17.60
C LEU A 8 -0.75 21.16 -16.65
N GLY A 9 -1.39 20.88 -15.51
CA GLY A 9 -1.71 21.89 -14.50
C GLY A 9 -3.20 22.13 -14.25
N GLN A 10 -4.10 21.63 -15.10
CA GLN A 10 -5.53 21.59 -14.77
C GLN A 10 -5.90 20.19 -14.26
N TYR A 11 -6.35 20.12 -13.01
CA TYR A 11 -7.01 18.95 -12.44
C TYR A 11 -8.08 18.45 -13.43
N PRO A 12 -8.25 17.13 -13.63
CA PRO A 12 -9.30 16.63 -14.51
C PRO A 12 -10.64 17.24 -14.06
N ALA A 13 -11.37 17.90 -14.97
CA ALA A 13 -12.60 18.64 -14.65
C ALA A 13 -13.65 17.81 -13.86
N ALA A 14 -13.53 16.48 -13.93
CA ALA A 14 -14.29 15.48 -13.19
C ALA A 14 -14.08 15.46 -11.66
N TRP A 15 -13.14 16.25 -11.12
CA TRP A 15 -12.80 16.23 -9.69
C TRP A 15 -13.81 16.90 -8.75
N HIS A 16 -14.54 17.92 -9.21
CA HIS A 16 -15.56 18.59 -8.39
C HIS A 16 -16.70 17.65 -8.02
N SER A 17 -17.06 16.70 -8.89
CA SER A 17 -18.07 15.67 -8.62
C SER A 17 -17.52 14.46 -7.86
N ALA A 18 -16.21 14.40 -7.65
CA ALA A 18 -15.56 13.33 -6.91
C ALA A 18 -15.37 13.65 -5.43
N SER A 19 -15.41 14.91 -5.00
CA SER A 19 -15.16 15.32 -3.61
C SER A 19 -16.35 15.09 -2.67
N LEU A 20 -16.11 15.09 -1.35
CA LEU A 20 -17.15 15.02 -0.31
C LEU A 20 -18.17 16.17 -0.51
N ARG A 21 -19.45 15.83 -0.65
CA ARG A 21 -20.56 16.79 -0.80
C ARG A 21 -20.88 17.51 0.52
N SER A 22 -19.94 18.33 0.98
CA SER A 22 -19.97 19.00 2.29
C SER A 22 -21.19 19.91 2.47
N ASP A 23 -21.60 20.65 1.43
CA ASP A 23 -22.76 21.55 1.53
C ASP A 23 -24.08 20.80 1.75
N HIS A 24 -24.23 19.64 1.09
CA HIS A 24 -25.39 18.77 1.31
C HIS A 24 -25.41 18.22 2.74
N LEU A 25 -24.25 17.74 3.23
CA LEU A 25 -24.10 17.21 4.59
C LEU A 25 -24.36 18.28 5.66
N ARG A 26 -23.87 19.51 5.48
CA ARG A 26 -24.18 20.65 6.36
C ARG A 26 -25.66 20.98 6.40
N GLY A 27 -26.33 20.90 5.24
CA GLY A 27 -27.77 21.05 5.14
C GLY A 27 -28.52 20.01 5.98
N LEU A 28 -28.13 18.73 5.89
CA LEU A 28 -28.73 17.64 6.68
C LEU A 28 -28.48 17.83 8.18
N LEU A 29 -27.23 18.14 8.56
CA LEU A 29 -26.83 18.41 9.94
C LEU A 29 -27.66 19.54 10.58
N SER A 30 -28.07 20.51 9.76
CA SER A 30 -28.88 21.65 10.19
C SER A 30 -30.38 21.38 10.27
N SER A 31 -30.91 20.46 9.47
CA SER A 31 -32.36 20.40 9.17
C SER A 31 -33.08 19.09 9.51
N VAL A 32 -32.39 17.95 9.60
CA VAL A 32 -33.06 16.64 9.68
C VAL A 32 -32.79 15.92 11.00
N GLY A 33 -31.54 15.87 11.45
CA GLY A 33 -31.19 15.14 12.67
C GLY A 33 -29.76 14.60 12.64
N GLU A 34 -29.33 13.96 13.72
CA GLU A 34 -28.00 13.38 13.84
C GLU A 34 -27.89 12.06 13.04
N ASP A 35 -28.92 11.21 13.06
CA ASP A 35 -28.89 9.90 12.40
C ASP A 35 -28.84 10.02 10.88
N GLU A 36 -29.70 10.85 10.28
CA GLU A 36 -29.73 11.05 8.84
C GLU A 36 -28.44 11.70 8.31
N PHE A 37 -27.77 12.50 9.13
CA PHE A 37 -26.45 13.03 8.81
C PHE A 37 -25.40 11.92 8.72
N PHE A 38 -25.34 11.01 9.70
CA PHE A 38 -24.37 9.92 9.68
C PHE A 38 -24.67 8.91 8.57
N ASP A 39 -25.94 8.58 8.30
CA ASP A 39 -26.32 7.73 7.17
C ASP A 39 -25.85 8.32 5.83
N ALA A 40 -26.04 9.62 5.64
CA ALA A 40 -25.58 10.33 4.44
C ALA A 40 -24.05 10.42 4.37
N LEU A 41 -23.37 10.65 5.50
CA LEU A 41 -21.92 10.71 5.58
C LEU A 41 -21.31 9.34 5.26
N GLU A 42 -21.85 8.25 5.78
CA GLU A 42 -21.41 6.89 5.50
C GLU A 42 -21.56 6.55 4.01
N ALA A 43 -22.71 6.86 3.42
CA ALA A 43 -22.93 6.66 1.99
C ALA A 43 -21.92 7.44 1.13
N GLU A 44 -21.59 8.66 1.55
CA GLU A 44 -20.61 9.49 0.84
C GLU A 44 -19.19 8.96 1.00
N VAL A 45 -18.79 8.53 2.19
CA VAL A 45 -17.48 7.91 2.44
C VAL A 45 -17.33 6.63 1.61
N ALA A 46 -18.35 5.79 1.55
CA ALA A 46 -18.34 4.59 0.72
C ALA A 46 -18.21 4.92 -0.78
N ARG A 47 -18.90 5.97 -1.25
CA ARG A 47 -18.79 6.47 -2.64
C ARG A 47 -17.36 6.93 -2.94
N LEU A 48 -16.77 7.74 -2.08
CA LEU A 48 -15.39 8.22 -2.22
C LEU A 48 -14.38 7.08 -2.26
N ASN A 49 -14.56 6.08 -1.39
CA ASN A 49 -13.71 4.91 -1.35
C ASN A 49 -13.81 4.08 -2.64
N GLY A 50 -15.02 3.85 -3.15
CA GLY A 50 -15.23 3.14 -4.41
C GLY A 50 -14.53 3.84 -5.58
N GLN A 51 -14.63 5.17 -5.64
CA GLN A 51 -13.90 6.00 -6.62
C GLN A 51 -12.40 5.82 -6.51
N PHE A 52 -11.85 6.03 -5.32
CA PHE A 52 -10.42 5.91 -5.09
C PHE A 52 -9.91 4.51 -5.44
N GLN A 53 -10.56 3.45 -4.96
CA GLN A 53 -10.14 2.07 -5.17
C GLN A 53 -10.08 1.71 -6.66
N THR A 54 -11.14 2.02 -7.41
CA THR A 54 -11.21 1.73 -8.85
C THR A 54 -10.14 2.50 -9.62
N CYS A 55 -10.08 3.81 -9.41
CA CYS A 55 -9.21 4.69 -10.16
C CYS A 55 -7.72 4.46 -9.79
N ALA A 56 -7.38 4.30 -8.50
CA ALA A 56 -6.01 3.99 -8.03
C ALA A 56 -5.50 2.63 -8.55
N LYS A 57 -6.30 1.56 -8.45
CA LYS A 57 -5.91 0.24 -8.99
C LYS A 57 -5.63 0.30 -10.48
N SER A 58 -6.46 1.03 -11.23
CA SER A 58 -6.27 1.20 -12.66
C SER A 58 -4.96 1.93 -13.00
N ILE A 59 -4.63 3.00 -12.26
CA ILE A 59 -3.38 3.76 -12.42
C ILE A 59 -2.17 2.88 -12.11
N ILE A 60 -2.19 2.19 -10.96
CA ILE A 60 -1.10 1.29 -10.52
C ILE A 60 -0.90 0.15 -11.53
N SER A 61 -1.98 -0.46 -12.02
CA SER A 61 -1.92 -1.51 -13.03
C SER A 61 -1.34 -1.00 -14.34
N ALA A 62 -1.77 0.18 -14.80
CA ALA A 62 -1.24 0.81 -16.01
C ALA A 62 0.26 1.07 -15.86
N HIS A 63 0.70 1.63 -14.73
CA HIS A 63 2.12 1.86 -14.45
C HIS A 63 2.92 0.56 -14.41
N HIS A 64 2.47 -0.44 -13.66
CA HIS A 64 3.15 -1.72 -13.52
C HIS A 64 3.26 -2.47 -14.86
N SER A 65 2.32 -2.29 -15.80
CA SER A 65 2.43 -2.86 -17.16
C SER A 65 3.62 -2.31 -17.96
N LEU A 66 4.17 -1.17 -17.56
CA LEU A 66 5.28 -0.49 -18.23
C LEU A 66 6.66 -0.86 -17.65
N LYS A 67 6.71 -1.65 -16.57
CA LYS A 67 7.93 -1.95 -15.78
C LYS A 67 9.08 -2.57 -16.57
N HIS A 68 8.80 -3.26 -17.68
CA HIS A 68 9.81 -3.92 -18.50
C HIS A 68 10.41 -3.00 -19.57
N VAL A 69 9.97 -1.76 -19.66
CA VAL A 69 10.41 -0.83 -20.69
C VAL A 69 10.99 0.38 -19.99
N PHE A 70 12.26 0.28 -19.60
CA PHE A 70 12.99 1.35 -18.91
C PHE A 70 12.91 2.70 -19.67
N LYS A 71 12.83 2.66 -21.01
CA LYS A 71 12.64 3.83 -21.89
C LYS A 71 11.20 4.39 -21.91
N LEU A 72 10.20 3.76 -21.27
CA LEU A 72 8.81 4.26 -21.18
C LEU A 72 8.60 5.29 -20.08
N TRP A 73 9.48 5.34 -19.08
CA TRP A 73 9.47 6.40 -18.06
C TRP A 73 10.28 7.62 -18.48
N SER A 74 10.84 7.58 -19.70
CA SER A 74 11.39 8.76 -20.35
C SER A 74 10.28 9.79 -20.58
N PRO A 75 10.51 11.08 -20.28
CA PRO A 75 9.55 12.16 -20.57
C PRO A 75 9.23 12.30 -22.07
N PHE A 76 10.06 11.69 -22.94
CA PHE A 76 9.87 11.65 -24.38
C PHE A 76 8.94 10.52 -24.85
N ASN A 77 8.58 9.57 -23.99
CA ASN A 77 7.69 8.49 -24.36
C ASN A 77 6.22 8.91 -24.27
N LYS A 78 5.53 8.85 -25.40
CA LYS A 78 4.14 9.30 -25.56
C LYS A 78 3.20 8.15 -25.90
N LYS A 79 3.58 6.90 -25.60
CA LYS A 79 2.65 5.77 -25.70
C LYS A 79 1.42 6.06 -24.86
N LYS A 80 0.31 5.51 -25.32
CA LYS A 80 -0.98 5.68 -24.70
C LYS A 80 -1.37 4.42 -23.92
N VAL A 81 -1.99 4.63 -22.77
CA VAL A 81 -2.48 3.58 -21.88
C VAL A 81 -3.88 3.94 -21.41
N GLU A 82 -4.68 2.94 -21.13
CA GLU A 82 -6.02 3.14 -20.58
C GLU A 82 -5.96 3.20 -19.05
N ILE A 83 -6.59 4.22 -18.47
CA ILE A 83 -6.85 4.30 -17.03
C ILE A 83 -8.34 4.56 -16.79
N SER A 84 -8.82 4.16 -15.62
CA SER A 84 -10.15 4.54 -15.15
C SER A 84 -10.07 5.88 -14.45
N VAL A 85 -10.94 6.81 -14.84
CA VAL A 85 -11.17 8.07 -14.13
C VAL A 85 -12.62 8.15 -13.69
N CYS A 86 -12.81 8.83 -12.57
CA CYS A 86 -14.07 8.91 -11.87
C CYS A 86 -14.73 10.26 -12.22
N SER A 87 -16.00 10.26 -12.63
CA SER A 87 -16.80 11.47 -12.90
C SER A 87 -18.16 11.33 -12.23
N GLY A 88 -18.32 11.88 -11.02
CA GLY A 88 -19.47 11.55 -10.18
C GLY A 88 -19.49 10.06 -9.84
N ALA A 89 -20.67 9.43 -9.78
CA ALA A 89 -20.79 8.00 -9.45
C ALA A 89 -20.29 7.04 -10.56
N GLU A 90 -19.98 7.54 -11.75
CA GLU A 90 -19.59 6.72 -12.90
C GLU A 90 -18.06 6.66 -13.08
N HIS A 91 -17.60 5.51 -13.59
CA HIS A 91 -16.23 5.31 -14.01
C HIS A 91 -16.16 5.31 -15.53
N THR A 92 -15.26 6.12 -16.08
CA THR A 92 -14.97 6.12 -17.50
C THR A 92 -13.54 5.70 -17.74
N LYS A 93 -13.34 4.83 -18.73
CA LYS A 93 -12.02 4.47 -19.23
C LYS A 93 -11.56 5.56 -20.17
N VAL A 94 -10.38 6.11 -19.90
CA VAL A 94 -9.77 7.17 -20.69
C VAL A 94 -8.36 6.78 -21.10
N GLU A 95 -8.03 7.15 -22.33
CA GLU A 95 -6.71 6.93 -22.90
C GLU A 95 -5.80 8.11 -22.56
N VAL A 96 -4.75 7.85 -21.78
CA VAL A 96 -3.79 8.86 -21.30
C VAL A 96 -2.39 8.56 -21.80
N LYS A 97 -1.53 9.57 -21.83
CA LYS A 97 -0.13 9.35 -22.17
C LYS A 97 0.61 8.77 -20.96
N THR A 98 1.58 7.91 -21.22
CA THR A 98 2.41 7.29 -20.18
C THR A 98 3.11 8.30 -19.29
N ASN A 99 3.60 9.39 -19.87
CA ASN A 99 4.24 10.50 -19.16
C ASN A 99 3.30 11.31 -18.24
N THR A 100 1.98 11.08 -18.27
CA THR A 100 1.02 11.72 -17.38
C THR A 100 0.57 10.83 -16.23
N ILE A 101 0.99 9.55 -16.18
CA ILE A 101 0.56 8.61 -15.13
C ILE A 101 0.90 9.14 -13.73
N ALA A 102 2.11 9.66 -13.52
CA ALA A 102 2.53 10.23 -12.23
C ALA A 102 1.63 11.38 -11.78
N PHE A 103 1.24 12.26 -12.70
CA PHE A 103 0.30 13.34 -12.42
C PHE A 103 -1.06 12.80 -11.92
N TYR A 104 -1.59 11.73 -12.53
CA TYR A 104 -2.82 11.10 -12.05
C TYR A 104 -2.63 10.44 -10.68
N ALA A 105 -1.46 9.84 -10.41
CA ALA A 105 -1.16 9.27 -9.10
C ALA A 105 -1.15 10.33 -8.00
N GLY A 106 -0.42 11.43 -8.21
CA GLY A 106 -0.38 12.59 -7.30
C GLY A 106 -1.76 13.21 -7.09
N ALA A 107 -2.55 13.30 -8.16
CA ALA A 107 -3.95 13.69 -8.03
C ALA A 107 -4.67 12.75 -7.04
N TYR A 108 -4.73 11.44 -7.25
CA TYR A 108 -5.46 10.56 -6.31
C TYR A 108 -4.88 10.48 -4.88
N ILE A 109 -3.61 10.80 -4.67
CA ILE A 109 -3.07 11.00 -3.31
C ILE A 109 -3.69 12.25 -2.68
N LYS A 110 -3.71 13.38 -3.42
CA LYS A 110 -4.36 14.62 -2.98
C LYS A 110 -5.85 14.40 -2.72
N PHE A 111 -6.52 13.56 -3.53
CA PHE A 111 -7.93 13.21 -3.36
C PHE A 111 -8.20 12.67 -1.96
N ALA A 112 -7.41 11.67 -1.55
CA ALA A 112 -7.55 11.05 -0.25
C ALA A 112 -7.29 12.04 0.88
N LYS A 113 -6.24 12.87 0.75
CA LYS A 113 -5.87 13.89 1.74
C LYS A 113 -6.97 14.96 1.91
N ASP A 114 -7.45 15.54 0.81
CA ASP A 114 -8.47 16.58 0.84
C ASP A 114 -9.80 16.06 1.43
N ASN A 115 -10.23 14.86 1.03
CA ASN A 115 -11.45 14.25 1.55
C ASN A 115 -11.32 13.86 3.02
N ALA A 116 -10.14 13.41 3.47
CA ALA A 116 -9.88 13.16 4.89
C ALA A 116 -10.07 14.43 5.73
N VAL A 117 -9.57 15.58 5.24
CA VAL A 117 -9.74 16.88 5.89
C VAL A 117 -11.20 17.29 5.91
N ALA A 118 -11.92 17.13 4.79
CA ALA A 118 -13.34 17.45 4.70
C ALA A 118 -14.19 16.63 5.68
N ILE A 119 -13.92 15.31 5.81
CA ILE A 119 -14.62 14.45 6.76
C ILE A 119 -14.37 14.92 8.21
N ARG A 120 -13.12 15.20 8.59
CA ARG A 120 -12.81 15.74 9.92
C ARG A 120 -13.53 17.06 10.17
N SER A 121 -13.56 17.96 9.18
CA SER A 121 -14.27 19.22 9.29
C SER A 121 -15.77 19.04 9.51
N MET A 122 -16.40 18.06 8.87
CA MET A 122 -17.82 17.73 9.09
C MET A 122 -18.06 17.20 10.50
N ILE A 123 -17.16 16.36 11.02
CA ILE A 123 -17.25 15.87 12.39
C ILE A 123 -17.03 16.99 13.42
N ASP A 124 -16.12 17.94 13.16
CA ASP A 124 -15.94 19.11 14.03
C ASP A 124 -17.20 19.99 14.06
N GLU A 125 -17.89 20.14 12.92
CA GLU A 125 -19.15 20.87 12.83
C GLU A 125 -20.30 20.15 13.56
N HIS A 126 -20.36 18.83 13.42
CA HIS A 126 -21.26 17.97 14.22
C HIS A 126 -21.02 18.12 15.72
N HIS A 127 -19.76 18.06 16.17
CA HIS A 127 -19.41 18.17 17.59
C HIS A 127 -19.81 19.54 18.18
N LYS A 128 -19.64 20.63 17.43
CA LYS A 128 -20.11 21.97 17.83
C LYS A 128 -21.63 22.04 18.04
N ARG A 129 -22.39 21.21 17.33
CA ARG A 129 -23.86 21.22 17.36
C ARG A 129 -24.44 20.30 18.44
N TYR A 130 -23.90 19.10 18.57
CA TYR A 130 -24.47 18.04 19.41
C TYR A 130 -23.66 17.75 20.69
N SER A 131 -22.42 18.24 20.79
CA SER A 131 -21.54 18.11 21.97
C SER A 131 -21.38 16.69 22.51
N GLY A 132 -21.40 15.68 21.62
CA GLY A 132 -21.24 14.26 21.95
C GLY A 132 -19.94 13.64 21.41
N GLU A 133 -19.67 12.41 21.84
CA GLU A 133 -18.50 11.62 21.43
C GLU A 133 -18.71 10.85 20.11
N ARG A 134 -19.97 10.69 19.66
CA ARG A 134 -20.36 9.90 18.48
C ARG A 134 -19.53 10.23 17.23
N GLY A 135 -19.27 11.51 16.96
CA GLY A 135 -18.45 11.91 15.82
C GLY A 135 -16.98 11.48 15.94
N GLN A 136 -16.41 11.54 17.15
CA GLN A 136 -15.04 11.09 17.41
C GLN A 136 -14.94 9.56 17.32
N ASP A 137 -15.94 8.85 17.86
CA ASP A 137 -16.05 7.40 17.72
C ASP A 137 -16.14 7.00 16.24
N TYR A 138 -16.97 7.70 15.46
CA TYR A 138 -17.05 7.51 14.01
C TYR A 138 -15.70 7.72 13.31
N LEU A 139 -14.96 8.79 13.62
CA LEU A 139 -13.60 8.98 13.06
C LEU A 139 -12.67 7.83 13.45
N LYS A 140 -12.68 7.40 14.70
CA LYS A 140 -11.85 6.30 15.16
C LYS A 140 -12.17 5.01 14.41
N GLU A 141 -13.44 4.70 14.26
CA GLU A 141 -13.91 3.55 13.48
C GLU A 141 -13.50 3.67 12.01
N LEU A 142 -13.62 4.85 11.42
CA LEU A 142 -13.29 5.08 10.01
C LEU A 142 -11.81 4.84 9.69
N TRP A 143 -10.90 5.23 10.59
CA TRP A 143 -9.45 5.00 10.43
C TRP A 143 -9.01 3.61 10.86
N GLN A 144 -9.84 2.90 11.62
CA GLN A 144 -9.62 1.51 12.02
C GLN A 144 -10.45 0.54 11.18
N ASP A 145 -11.13 1.03 10.14
CA ASP A 145 -12.15 0.30 9.40
C ASP A 145 -11.58 -0.92 8.67
N GLN A 146 -11.87 -2.09 9.24
CA GLN A 146 -11.46 -3.38 8.68
C GLN A 146 -12.39 -3.84 7.56
N SER A 147 -13.59 -3.27 7.44
CA SER A 147 -14.54 -3.60 6.35
C SER A 147 -14.09 -3.02 5.01
N GLY A 148 -13.16 -2.08 5.03
CA GLY A 148 -12.59 -1.43 3.87
C GLY A 148 -13.52 -0.43 3.19
N ARG A 149 -14.61 -0.02 3.85
CA ARG A 149 -15.53 1.04 3.41
C ARG A 149 -14.85 2.39 3.29
N ALA A 150 -13.79 2.64 4.08
CA ALA A 150 -13.01 3.87 4.03
C ALA A 150 -11.51 3.67 3.83
N SER A 151 -11.10 2.54 3.24
CA SER A 151 -9.69 2.23 3.02
C SER A 151 -8.93 3.34 2.30
N PHE A 152 -9.57 4.18 1.46
CA PHE A 152 -8.87 5.29 0.80
C PHE A 152 -8.15 6.25 1.76
N LEU A 153 -8.51 6.29 3.04
CA LEU A 153 -7.85 7.10 4.06
C LEU A 153 -6.50 6.51 4.53
N HIS A 154 -6.30 5.21 4.37
CA HIS A 154 -5.14 4.47 4.90
C HIS A 154 -4.82 3.24 4.02
N SER A 155 -4.97 3.37 2.70
CA SER A 155 -4.90 2.25 1.76
C SER A 155 -3.44 1.88 1.44
N PRO A 156 -3.11 0.58 1.33
CA PRO A 156 -1.91 0.13 0.61
C PRO A 156 -1.73 0.76 -0.78
N LEU A 157 -2.84 1.14 -1.44
CA LEU A 157 -2.79 1.79 -2.74
C LEU A 157 -2.19 3.21 -2.67
N LEU A 158 -2.30 3.93 -1.55
CA LEU A 158 -1.66 5.25 -1.41
C LEU A 158 -0.14 5.13 -1.50
N ALA A 159 0.44 4.11 -0.84
CA ALA A 159 1.87 3.84 -0.92
C ALA A 159 2.32 3.47 -2.34
N GLU A 160 1.52 2.69 -3.06
CA GLU A 160 1.81 2.38 -4.48
C GLU A 160 1.66 3.59 -5.39
N LEU A 161 0.67 4.47 -5.17
CA LEU A 161 0.55 5.72 -5.92
C LEU A 161 1.74 6.65 -5.64
N ALA A 162 2.21 6.73 -4.39
CA ALA A 162 3.39 7.51 -4.04
C ALA A 162 4.65 6.95 -4.72
N ALA A 163 4.76 5.62 -4.80
CA ALA A 163 5.83 4.96 -5.55
C ALA A 163 5.79 5.25 -7.06
N VAL A 164 4.61 5.48 -7.65
CA VAL A 164 4.46 5.91 -9.04
C VAL A 164 5.00 7.32 -9.25
N GLU A 165 4.76 8.25 -8.32
CA GLU A 165 5.34 9.60 -8.38
C GLU A 165 6.86 9.57 -8.18
N LEU A 166 7.33 8.78 -7.22
CA LEU A 166 8.76 8.60 -6.96
C LEU A 166 9.51 8.00 -8.16
N ALA A 167 8.91 7.03 -8.84
CA ALA A 167 9.42 6.45 -10.07
C ALA A 167 9.68 7.50 -11.18
N TRP A 168 8.79 8.50 -11.26
CA TRP A 168 8.90 9.58 -12.21
C TRP A 168 10.05 10.54 -11.89
N THR A 169 10.27 10.86 -10.61
CA THR A 169 11.40 11.72 -10.21
C THR A 169 12.74 11.05 -10.45
N VAL A 170 12.88 9.76 -10.11
CA VAL A 170 14.09 8.96 -10.37
C VAL A 170 14.46 8.99 -11.85
N SER A 171 13.46 8.82 -12.73
CA SER A 171 13.66 8.80 -14.20
C SER A 171 14.03 10.15 -14.81
N ASN A 172 13.74 11.26 -14.13
CA ASN A 172 14.08 12.60 -14.60
C ASN A 172 15.38 13.13 -13.98
N SER A 173 15.78 12.67 -12.79
CA SER A 173 17.05 13.04 -12.18
C SER A 173 18.27 12.58 -13.02
N CYS A 174 18.14 11.45 -13.74
CA CYS A 174 19.19 10.97 -14.63
C CYS A 174 19.26 11.69 -15.99
N ALA A 175 18.43 12.73 -16.21
CA ALA A 175 18.38 13.49 -17.47
C ALA A 175 19.05 14.88 -17.37
N SER A 176 19.47 15.31 -16.17
CA SER A 176 20.10 16.60 -15.93
C SER A 176 21.51 16.44 -15.36
N ASP A 177 22.49 16.23 -16.25
CA ASP A 177 23.88 16.63 -15.98
C ASP A 177 23.94 18.15 -16.07
N SER A 178 23.62 18.85 -14.99
CA SER A 178 23.91 20.28 -14.86
C SER A 178 24.27 20.61 -13.42
N GLU A 179 25.57 20.78 -13.19
CA GLU A 179 26.14 21.45 -12.02
C GLU A 179 25.63 22.91 -11.99
N ASP A 180 24.52 23.18 -11.32
CA ASP A 180 24.31 24.50 -10.69
C ASP A 180 23.28 24.41 -9.56
N CYS A 181 23.70 24.82 -8.37
CA CYS A 181 22.90 24.83 -7.15
C CYS A 181 22.40 26.25 -6.86
N SER A 182 21.10 26.49 -7.05
CA SER A 182 20.40 27.54 -6.29
C SER A 182 18.89 27.27 -6.19
N ASN A 183 18.48 27.08 -4.94
CA ASN A 183 17.15 27.13 -4.33
C ASN A 183 15.98 27.71 -5.15
N GLU A 184 14.88 26.94 -5.23
CA GLU A 184 13.47 27.27 -4.91
C GLU A 184 12.57 26.22 -5.61
N SER A 185 12.18 25.12 -4.96
CA SER A 185 10.93 25.04 -4.20
C SER A 185 10.90 23.71 -3.42
N LYS A 186 11.02 23.79 -2.09
CA LYS A 186 10.82 22.67 -1.17
C LYS A 186 9.33 22.54 -0.86
N ASP A 187 8.61 21.72 -1.63
CA ASP A 187 7.31 21.18 -1.27
C ASP A 187 7.06 19.93 -2.15
N GLY A 188 7.64 18.79 -1.81
CA GLY A 188 7.28 17.52 -2.47
C GLY A 188 8.37 16.47 -2.68
N GLU A 189 9.59 16.65 -2.20
CA GLU A 189 10.51 15.52 -2.08
C GLU A 189 9.98 14.62 -0.97
N ALA A 190 9.55 13.39 -1.30
CA ALA A 190 9.30 12.37 -0.30
C ALA A 190 10.61 12.20 0.48
N ASP A 191 10.61 12.64 1.74
CA ASP A 191 11.75 12.49 2.64
C ASP A 191 12.10 10.99 2.68
N ASP A 192 13.38 10.64 2.65
CA ASP A 192 13.83 9.24 2.65
C ASP A 192 13.31 8.50 3.90
N SER A 193 12.88 9.23 4.94
CA SER A 193 12.15 8.71 6.11
C SER A 193 10.87 7.95 5.74
N ASP A 194 10.14 8.36 4.70
CA ASP A 194 8.90 7.71 4.27
C ASP A 194 9.14 6.35 3.58
N LEU A 195 10.41 6.05 3.28
CA LEU A 195 10.86 4.80 2.64
C LEU A 195 11.51 3.84 3.63
N GLN A 196 11.50 4.15 4.93
CA GLN A 196 12.09 3.32 5.97
C GLN A 196 11.09 2.34 6.58
N CYS A 197 11.57 1.15 6.93
CA CYS A 197 10.80 0.22 7.72
C CYS A 197 10.85 0.62 9.20
N PRO A 198 9.71 0.73 9.91
CA PRO A 198 9.72 1.12 11.31
C PRO A 198 10.30 0.05 12.25
N ILE A 199 10.53 -1.18 11.77
CA ILE A 199 11.12 -2.27 12.57
C ILE A 199 12.64 -2.26 12.49
N CYS A 200 13.21 -2.28 11.28
CA CYS A 200 14.67 -2.32 11.12
C CYS A 200 15.30 -0.93 10.95
N LEU A 201 14.49 0.12 10.77
CA LEU A 201 14.90 1.51 10.54
C LEU A 201 15.75 1.72 9.27
N ASP A 202 15.86 0.69 8.42
CA ASP A 202 16.50 0.75 7.10
C ASP A 202 15.46 0.95 6.00
N THR A 203 15.94 1.28 4.79
CA THR A 203 15.14 1.32 3.57
C THR A 203 14.34 0.03 3.38
N LEU A 204 13.05 0.17 3.06
CA LEU A 204 12.12 -0.92 2.85
C LEU A 204 12.64 -1.93 1.81
N PHE A 205 12.66 -3.21 2.19
CA PHE A 205 13.03 -4.32 1.31
C PHE A 205 11.84 -5.27 1.15
N LYS A 206 11.43 -5.51 -0.10
CA LYS A 206 10.20 -6.27 -0.45
C LYS A 206 8.99 -5.83 0.40
N PRO A 207 8.58 -4.55 0.32
CA PRO A 207 7.59 -3.97 1.22
C PRO A 207 6.24 -4.70 1.19
N ILE A 208 5.68 -4.91 2.38
CA ILE A 208 4.31 -5.38 2.61
C ILE A 208 3.55 -4.31 3.39
N ALA A 209 2.41 -3.88 2.86
CA ALA A 209 1.46 -3.04 3.58
C ALA A 209 0.37 -3.87 4.24
N LEU A 210 0.01 -3.52 5.48
CA LEU A 210 -1.15 -4.06 6.17
C LEU A 210 -2.42 -3.30 5.80
N ALA A 211 -3.59 -3.83 6.14
CA ALA A 211 -4.87 -3.16 5.84
C ALA A 211 -5.01 -1.77 6.49
N CYS A 212 -4.32 -1.52 7.61
CA CYS A 212 -4.23 -0.20 8.25
C CYS A 212 -3.26 0.78 7.58
N GLY A 213 -2.63 0.41 6.46
CA GLY A 213 -1.75 1.29 5.69
C GLY A 213 -0.27 1.24 6.07
N HIS A 214 0.10 0.79 7.27
CA HIS A 214 1.50 0.65 7.67
C HIS A 214 2.27 -0.35 6.80
N VAL A 215 3.51 0.01 6.46
CA VAL A 215 4.38 -0.71 5.54
C VAL A 215 5.62 -1.21 6.26
N PHE A 216 6.00 -2.46 6.01
CA PHE A 216 7.16 -3.12 6.61
C PHE A 216 7.97 -3.87 5.56
N CYS A 217 9.24 -4.14 5.84
CA CYS A 217 9.97 -5.18 5.13
C CYS A 217 9.24 -6.52 5.29
N GLN A 218 9.24 -7.35 4.24
CA GLN A 218 8.62 -8.68 4.31
C GLN A 218 9.17 -9.53 5.45
N SER A 219 10.49 -9.60 5.60
CA SER A 219 11.14 -10.36 6.68
C SER A 219 10.77 -9.81 8.06
N CYS A 220 10.85 -8.50 8.26
CA CYS A 220 10.53 -7.86 9.54
C CYS A 220 9.08 -8.12 9.97
N LEU A 221 8.12 -8.04 9.04
CA LEU A 221 6.73 -8.38 9.34
C LEU A 221 6.59 -9.86 9.74
N PHE A 222 7.22 -10.77 9.00
CA PHE A 222 7.13 -12.20 9.29
C PHE A 222 7.78 -12.54 10.63
N GLU A 223 8.92 -11.95 10.96
CA GLU A 223 9.57 -12.09 12.26
C GLU A 223 8.68 -11.56 13.39
N ALA A 224 8.12 -10.36 13.26
CA ALA A 224 7.21 -9.78 14.25
C ALA A 224 5.96 -10.65 14.48
N CYS A 225 5.50 -11.35 13.44
CA CYS A 225 4.38 -12.29 13.50
C CYS A 225 4.79 -13.71 13.98
N GLY A 226 6.05 -13.97 14.31
CA GLY A 226 6.54 -15.29 14.73
C GLY A 226 6.73 -16.31 13.59
N HIS A 227 6.78 -15.85 12.35
CA HIS A 227 6.90 -16.65 11.13
C HIS A 227 8.22 -16.38 10.34
N GLY A 228 9.21 -15.72 10.95
CA GLY A 228 10.48 -15.37 10.31
C GLY A 228 11.29 -16.56 9.79
N SER A 229 11.14 -17.73 10.40
CA SER A 229 11.82 -18.97 9.96
C SER A 229 11.01 -19.78 8.94
N GLN A 230 9.84 -19.30 8.51
CA GLN A 230 8.98 -20.05 7.60
C GLN A 230 9.49 -19.94 6.15
N LEU A 231 9.60 -21.10 5.50
CA LEU A 231 9.96 -21.19 4.09
C LEU A 231 8.70 -21.21 3.23
N GLY A 232 8.65 -20.38 2.19
CA GLY A 232 7.53 -20.36 1.26
C GLY A 232 7.48 -19.09 0.44
N THR A 233 6.41 -18.94 -0.34
CA THR A 233 6.06 -17.64 -0.92
C THR A 233 5.49 -16.74 0.18
N ALA A 234 5.60 -15.42 0.02
CA ALA A 234 5.01 -14.48 0.96
C ALA A 234 3.51 -14.72 1.17
N GLN A 235 2.77 -15.04 0.10
CA GLN A 235 1.34 -15.35 0.18
C GLN A 235 1.07 -16.60 1.02
N ALA A 236 1.90 -17.63 0.91
CA ALA A 236 1.76 -18.84 1.72
C ALA A 236 2.02 -18.55 3.20
N ILE A 237 3.07 -17.78 3.51
CA ILE A 237 3.40 -17.39 4.89
C ILE A 237 2.29 -16.53 5.48
N LEU A 238 1.83 -15.49 4.76
CA LEU A 238 0.72 -14.63 5.18
C LEU A 238 -0.55 -15.43 5.48
N SER A 239 -0.83 -16.50 4.73
CA SER A 239 -2.00 -17.36 4.96
C SER A 239 -1.90 -18.23 6.23
N CYS A 240 -0.69 -18.39 6.78
CA CYS A 240 -0.46 -19.08 8.05
C CYS A 240 -0.54 -18.15 9.26
N ILE A 241 -0.44 -16.83 9.06
CA ILE A 241 -0.46 -15.86 10.16
C ILE A 241 -1.91 -15.75 10.69
N PRO A 242 -2.14 -15.94 12.01
CA PRO A 242 -3.48 -15.81 12.58
C PRO A 242 -4.08 -14.44 12.31
N SER A 243 -5.38 -14.38 11.97
CA SER A 243 -6.07 -13.11 11.70
C SER A 243 -6.01 -12.16 12.90
N ALA A 244 -6.03 -12.67 14.13
CA ALA A 244 -5.90 -11.87 15.35
C ALA A 244 -4.52 -11.19 15.54
N THR A 245 -3.55 -11.43 14.65
CA THR A 245 -2.24 -10.79 14.72
C THR A 245 -2.38 -9.29 14.49
N ARG A 246 -1.80 -8.50 15.41
CA ARG A 246 -1.88 -7.04 15.42
C ARG A 246 -0.81 -6.39 14.55
N CYS A 247 -1.08 -5.19 14.05
CA CYS A 247 -0.04 -4.35 13.47
C CYS A 247 1.07 -4.05 14.51
N PRO A 248 2.36 -4.21 14.16
CA PRO A 248 3.47 -3.82 15.04
C PRO A 248 3.47 -2.33 15.40
N GLU A 249 2.96 -1.47 14.50
CA GLU A 249 2.96 -0.01 14.65
C GLU A 249 1.75 0.48 15.45
N CYS A 250 0.54 0.37 14.88
CA CYS A 250 -0.68 0.93 15.45
C CYS A 250 -1.49 -0.04 16.32
N ARG A 251 -1.06 -1.31 16.40
CA ARG A 251 -1.71 -2.36 17.22
C ARG A 251 -3.14 -2.72 16.82
N SER A 252 -3.65 -2.23 15.69
CA SER A 252 -4.95 -2.64 15.15
C SER A 252 -5.00 -4.16 14.89
N ASP A 253 -6.10 -4.80 15.26
CA ASP A 253 -6.38 -6.22 15.04
C ASP A 253 -6.79 -6.50 13.57
N ASN A 254 -6.69 -7.76 13.11
CA ASN A 254 -7.18 -8.25 11.80
C ASN A 254 -6.61 -7.59 10.54
N VAL A 255 -5.63 -6.70 10.68
CA VAL A 255 -5.03 -5.96 9.56
C VAL A 255 -4.08 -6.79 8.71
N VAL A 256 -3.57 -7.92 9.24
CA VAL A 256 -2.66 -8.82 8.52
C VAL A 256 -3.38 -9.65 7.46
N ALA A 257 -4.66 -9.99 7.68
CA ALA A 257 -5.46 -10.71 6.68
C ALA A 257 -5.60 -9.92 5.35
N GLY A 258 -5.59 -8.59 5.45
CA GLY A 258 -5.60 -7.68 4.29
C GLY A 258 -4.22 -7.33 3.74
N ALA A 259 -3.13 -7.95 4.20
CA ALA A 259 -1.78 -7.60 3.80
C ALA A 259 -1.54 -7.75 2.28
N ARG A 260 -0.78 -6.82 1.70
CA ARG A 260 -0.46 -6.79 0.27
C ARG A 260 1.02 -6.46 0.06
N GLN A 261 1.67 -7.19 -0.83
CA GLN A 261 2.99 -6.81 -1.34
C GLN A 261 2.86 -5.57 -2.23
N LEU A 262 3.72 -4.58 -2.00
CA LEU A 262 3.76 -3.34 -2.78
C LEU A 262 4.75 -3.48 -3.94
N LYS A 263 4.24 -3.80 -5.13
CA LYS A 263 5.06 -4.18 -6.29
C LYS A 263 5.69 -2.97 -6.96
N VAL A 264 4.95 -1.87 -7.08
CA VAL A 264 5.50 -0.63 -7.67
C VAL A 264 6.56 -0.09 -6.73
N LEU A 265 6.25 0.04 -5.43
CA LEU A 265 7.22 0.49 -4.43
C LEU A 265 8.48 -0.39 -4.41
N SER A 266 8.33 -1.72 -4.40
CA SER A 266 9.46 -2.64 -4.47
C SER A 266 10.34 -2.39 -5.70
N THR A 267 9.75 -2.15 -6.86
CA THR A 267 10.50 -1.92 -8.11
C THR A 267 11.17 -0.56 -8.09
N THR A 268 10.49 0.47 -7.61
CA THR A 268 11.02 1.83 -7.47
C THR A 268 12.21 1.87 -6.51
N LEU A 269 12.12 1.18 -5.36
CA LEU A 269 13.22 1.08 -4.40
C LEU A 269 14.42 0.32 -4.95
N GLN A 270 14.18 -0.78 -5.68
CA GLN A 270 15.26 -1.51 -6.37
C GLN A 270 16.00 -0.63 -7.38
N GLN A 271 15.29 0.24 -8.10
CA GLN A 271 15.90 1.15 -9.08
C GLN A 271 16.63 2.32 -8.43
N ARG A 272 16.08 2.87 -7.34
CA ARG A 272 16.65 4.00 -6.60
C ARG A 272 17.87 3.58 -5.77
N PHE A 273 17.87 2.37 -5.21
CA PHE A 273 18.91 1.87 -4.30
C PHE A 273 19.43 0.47 -4.71
N PRO A 274 20.05 0.34 -5.90
CA PRO A 274 20.39 -0.97 -6.48
C PRO A 274 21.43 -1.76 -5.66
N GLU A 275 22.44 -1.10 -5.09
CA GLU A 275 23.48 -1.77 -4.29
C GLU A 275 22.92 -2.31 -2.97
N TYR A 276 22.16 -1.49 -2.24
CA TYR A 276 21.45 -1.91 -1.03
C TYR A 276 20.50 -3.08 -1.32
N TRP A 277 19.72 -2.98 -2.40
CA TRP A 277 18.82 -4.04 -2.82
C TRP A 277 19.55 -5.36 -3.08
N PHE A 278 20.67 -5.31 -3.80
CA PHE A 278 21.50 -6.48 -4.08
C PHE A 278 22.04 -7.12 -2.79
N MET A 279 22.53 -6.31 -1.84
CA MET A 279 22.97 -6.80 -0.53
C MET A 279 21.85 -7.52 0.21
N LYS A 280 20.66 -6.91 0.33
CA LYS A 280 19.52 -7.52 1.03
C LYS A 280 19.02 -8.80 0.35
N GLU A 281 19.07 -8.87 -0.99
CA GLU A 281 18.76 -10.09 -1.73
C GLU A 281 19.75 -11.23 -1.44
N GLN A 282 21.03 -10.90 -1.28
CA GLN A 282 22.04 -11.89 -0.92
C GLN A 282 21.84 -12.39 0.51
N GLU A 283 21.61 -11.48 1.46
CA GLU A 283 21.30 -11.79 2.86
C GLU A 283 20.08 -12.74 2.96
N GLU A 284 18.99 -12.46 2.25
CA GLU A 284 17.79 -13.31 2.26
C GLU A 284 18.06 -14.70 1.66
N LYS A 285 18.89 -14.80 0.61
CA LYS A 285 19.29 -16.10 0.01
C LYS A 285 20.11 -16.93 0.98
N ASP A 286 21.05 -16.29 1.66
CA ASP A 286 21.93 -16.95 2.63
C ASP A 286 21.12 -17.43 3.84
N ASN A 287 20.24 -16.58 4.39
CA ASN A 287 19.31 -16.92 5.46
C ASN A 287 18.38 -18.08 5.07
N LYS A 288 17.82 -18.05 3.84
CA LYS A 288 16.96 -19.13 3.33
C LYS A 288 17.71 -20.45 3.21
N THR A 289 18.96 -20.41 2.72
CA THR A 289 19.82 -21.59 2.60
C THR A 289 20.14 -22.18 3.98
N ALA A 290 20.45 -21.33 4.95
CA ALA A 290 20.69 -21.75 6.33
C ALA A 290 19.44 -22.40 6.96
N LEU A 291 18.26 -21.80 6.81
CA LEU A 291 16.99 -22.36 7.29
C LEU A 291 16.66 -23.71 6.62
N GLN A 292 16.91 -23.84 5.32
CA GLN A 292 16.73 -25.10 4.59
C GLN A 292 17.67 -26.19 5.11
N ALA A 293 18.95 -25.87 5.32
CA ALA A 293 19.92 -26.79 5.89
C ALA A 293 19.54 -27.22 7.31
N GLN A 294 19.12 -26.28 8.16
CA GLN A 294 18.63 -26.56 9.51
C GLN A 294 17.40 -27.48 9.50
N SER A 295 16.41 -27.19 8.64
CA SER A 295 15.21 -28.03 8.47
C SER A 295 15.57 -29.45 8.03
N PHE A 296 16.52 -29.60 7.10
CA PHE A 296 17.03 -30.89 6.67
C PHE A 296 17.72 -31.65 7.81
N GLN A 297 18.61 -30.99 8.56
CA GLN A 297 19.31 -31.59 9.69
C GLN A 297 18.33 -32.09 10.77
N LEU A 298 17.30 -31.31 11.10
CA LEU A 298 16.27 -31.71 12.06
C LEU A 298 15.49 -32.93 11.58
N LYS A 299 15.18 -33.03 10.28
CA LYS A 299 14.53 -34.23 9.71
C LYS A 299 15.44 -35.46 9.83
N VAL A 300 16.72 -35.31 9.51
CA VAL A 300 17.71 -36.40 9.66
C VAL A 300 17.82 -36.84 11.12
N GLN A 301 17.87 -35.91 12.07
CA GLN A 301 17.93 -36.20 13.50
C GLN A 301 16.68 -36.96 13.97
N LYS A 302 15.48 -36.53 13.57
CA LYS A 302 14.22 -37.23 13.88
C LYS A 302 14.19 -38.64 13.30
N MET A 303 14.62 -38.83 12.04
CA MET A 303 14.71 -40.15 11.43
C MET A 303 15.68 -41.07 12.18
N ARG A 304 16.86 -40.56 12.57
CA ARG A 304 17.82 -41.32 13.40
C ARG A 304 17.24 -41.70 14.76
N GLN A 305 16.50 -40.81 15.42
CA GLN A 305 15.83 -41.09 16.69
C GLN A 305 14.79 -42.22 16.55
N VAL A 306 14.00 -42.22 15.48
CA VAL A 306 13.02 -43.30 15.22
C VAL A 306 13.73 -44.65 15.01
N LEU A 307 14.80 -44.68 14.21
CA LEU A 307 15.57 -45.90 13.95
C LEU A 307 16.21 -46.46 15.23
N THR A 308 16.85 -45.59 16.03
CA THR A 308 17.50 -46.00 17.29
C THR A 308 16.50 -46.43 18.37
N THR A 309 15.29 -45.85 18.36
CA THR A 309 14.20 -46.27 19.26
C THR A 309 13.66 -47.63 18.84
N ARG A 310 13.41 -47.86 17.55
CA ARG A 310 12.97 -49.15 17.02
C ARG A 310 13.97 -50.28 17.27
N ALA A 311 15.27 -50.00 17.14
CA ALA A 311 16.33 -50.96 17.45
C ALA A 311 16.36 -51.34 18.94
N ARG A 312 15.99 -50.43 19.85
CA ARG A 312 15.92 -50.71 21.30
C ARG A 312 14.72 -51.57 21.70
N PHE A 313 13.62 -51.54 20.97
CA PHE A 313 12.41 -52.33 21.25
C PHE A 313 12.35 -53.69 20.55
N HIS A 314 13.32 -54.02 19.70
CA HIS A 314 13.38 -55.32 19.00
C HIS A 314 14.79 -55.96 19.09
N PRO A 315 15.27 -56.35 20.28
CA PRO A 315 16.62 -56.92 20.42
C PRO A 315 16.76 -58.34 19.84
N SER A 316 15.65 -59.02 19.52
CA SER A 316 15.59 -60.48 19.28
C SER A 316 15.62 -60.92 17.81
N MET A 317 16.14 -60.10 16.89
CA MET A 317 16.32 -60.47 15.46
C MET A 317 17.79 -60.40 15.02
N LEU A 318 18.71 -60.76 15.92
CA LEU A 318 20.11 -61.05 15.60
C LEU A 318 20.47 -62.43 16.19
N ILE A 319 19.81 -63.48 15.70
CA ILE A 319 20.35 -64.84 15.74
C ILE A 319 20.48 -65.24 14.28
N LEU A 320 21.71 -65.11 13.77
CA LEU A 320 22.16 -65.78 12.56
C LEU A 320 22.61 -67.17 13.01
N ASP A 321 21.81 -68.19 12.73
CA ASP A 321 22.27 -69.58 12.57
C ASP A 321 22.39 -69.87 11.06
#